data_AF-A0A1F2T3W1-F1
#
_entry.id   AF-A0A1F2T3W1-F1
#
_cell.length_a   1.000
_cell.length_b   1.000
_cell.length_c   1.000
_cell.angle_alpha   90.00
_cell.angle_beta   90.00
_cell.angle_gamma   90.00
#
_symmetry.space_group_name_H-M   'P 1'
#
loop_
_entity.id
_entity.type
_entity.pdbx_description
1 polymer ?
#
loop_
_entity_poly.entity_id
_entity_poly.type
_entity_poly.pdbx_seq_one_letter_code
_entity_poly.pdbx_strand_id
1 'polypeptide(L)'
;MDQRAAAFARLFEAVHEGVYIGTIGPEGTSTIAANPHLKLIFGYVSETPECDVRPFDCDRFVDPQARVALVERLTFDGSVSDYLMRLRRADGNPVWVELTARADPPGDDGTVRL
;
A
#
# COMPACT_ATOMS: atom_id res chain seq x y z
N MET A 1 -25.40 -13.00 -8.56
CA MET A 1 -24.04 -12.45 -8.38
C MET A 1 -23.60 -11.86 -9.69
N ASP A 2 -23.09 -10.63 -9.70
CA ASP A 2 -22.51 -10.01 -10.88
C ASP A 2 -21.24 -10.79 -11.27
N GLN A 3 -21.25 -11.43 -12.43
CA GLN A 3 -20.14 -12.24 -12.97
C GLN A 3 -18.84 -11.41 -13.04
N ARG A 4 -18.97 -10.10 -13.28
CA ARG A 4 -17.83 -9.18 -13.35
C ARG A 4 -17.18 -9.03 -11.98
N ALA A 5 -17.96 -8.75 -10.92
CA ALA A 5 -17.44 -8.61 -9.56
C ALA A 5 -16.71 -9.89 -9.07
N ALA A 6 -17.26 -11.08 -9.35
CA ALA A 6 -16.62 -12.34 -9.01
C ALA A 6 -15.31 -12.59 -9.77
N ALA A 7 -15.22 -12.14 -11.03
CA ALA A 7 -13.98 -12.22 -11.80
C ALA A 7 -12.90 -11.28 -11.23
N PHE A 8 -13.26 -10.05 -10.84
CA PHE A 8 -12.33 -9.11 -10.19
C PHE A 8 -11.83 -9.62 -8.85
N ALA A 9 -12.71 -10.17 -8.01
CA ALA A 9 -12.30 -10.76 -6.73
C ALA A 9 -11.27 -11.89 -6.93
N ARG A 10 -11.52 -12.81 -7.88
CA ARG A 10 -10.55 -13.87 -8.19
C ARG A 10 -9.23 -13.33 -8.74
N LEU A 11 -9.27 -12.30 -9.57
CA LEU A 11 -8.07 -11.67 -10.09
C LEU A 11 -7.25 -11.05 -8.96
N PHE A 12 -7.90 -10.27 -8.09
CA PHE A 12 -7.26 -9.63 -6.93
C PHE A 12 -6.54 -10.65 -6.03
N GLU A 13 -7.18 -11.78 -5.75
CA GLU A 13 -6.60 -12.86 -4.94
C GLU A 13 -5.46 -13.62 -5.65
N ALA A 14 -5.57 -13.81 -6.98
CA ALA A 14 -4.67 -14.70 -7.73
C ALA A 14 -3.43 -14.03 -8.31
N VAL A 15 -3.40 -12.70 -8.48
CA VAL A 15 -2.22 -12.02 -9.01
C VAL A 15 -1.05 -12.11 -8.05
N HIS A 16 0.14 -12.43 -8.56
CA HIS A 16 1.37 -12.54 -7.78
C HIS A 16 2.01 -11.19 -7.43
N GLU A 17 1.32 -10.09 -7.75
CA GLU A 17 1.69 -8.74 -7.37
C GLU A 17 0.93 -8.33 -6.11
N GLY A 18 1.58 -7.58 -5.23
CA GLY A 18 0.94 -7.04 -4.04
C GLY A 18 -0.05 -5.94 -4.43
N VAL A 19 -1.34 -6.20 -4.26
CA VAL A 19 -2.40 -5.21 -4.53
C VAL A 19 -2.86 -4.61 -3.21
N TYR A 20 -2.85 -3.28 -3.15
CA TYR A 20 -3.25 -2.46 -2.01
C TYR A 20 -4.31 -1.46 -2.42
N ILE A 21 -5.32 -1.28 -1.57
CA ILE A 21 -6.24 -0.14 -1.62
C ILE A 21 -6.31 0.42 -0.21
N GLY A 22 -6.10 1.72 -0.05
CA GLY A 22 -6.07 2.33 1.26
C GLY A 22 -5.85 3.82 1.22
N THR A 23 -5.56 4.39 2.38
CA THR A 23 -5.20 5.79 2.53
C THR A 23 -3.82 5.93 3.16
N ILE A 24 -3.13 6.99 2.77
CA ILE A 24 -1.86 7.42 3.37
C ILE A 24 -2.01 8.90 3.68
N GLY A 25 -1.90 9.25 4.96
CA GLY A 25 -1.97 10.64 5.42
C GLY A 25 -0.85 10.98 6.39
N PRO A 26 -0.83 12.23 6.90
CA PRO A 26 0.18 12.68 7.86
C PRO A 26 0.12 11.90 9.19
N GLU A 27 -1.10 11.64 9.68
CA GLU A 27 -1.37 11.01 10.99
C GLU A 27 -1.29 9.48 10.97
N GLY A 28 -1.20 8.86 9.79
CA GLY A 28 -1.14 7.40 9.65
C GLY A 28 -1.63 6.92 8.30
N THR A 29 -1.90 5.63 8.21
CA THR A 29 -2.49 5.01 7.01
C THR A 29 -3.89 4.47 7.30
N SER A 30 -4.54 3.86 6.31
CA SER A 30 -5.62 2.89 6.52
C SER A 30 -5.67 1.93 5.35
N THR A 31 -6.04 0.68 5.59
CA THR A 31 -6.09 -0.34 4.53
C THR A 31 -7.54 -0.76 4.36
N ILE A 32 -8.02 -0.61 3.12
CA ILE A 32 -9.36 -1.01 2.70
C ILE A 32 -9.29 -2.43 2.13
N ALA A 33 -8.26 -2.74 1.35
CA ALA A 33 -8.03 -4.07 0.80
C ALA A 33 -6.55 -4.33 0.60
N ALA A 34 -6.12 -5.55 0.92
CA ALA A 34 -4.77 -6.04 0.69
C ALA A 34 -4.85 -7.51 0.27
N ASN A 35 -4.34 -7.83 -0.91
CA ASN A 35 -4.37 -9.21 -1.37
C ASN A 35 -3.35 -10.09 -0.62
N PRO A 36 -3.43 -11.43 -0.73
CA PRO A 36 -2.51 -12.33 -0.03
C PRO A 36 -1.05 -12.13 -0.41
N HIS A 37 -0.76 -11.74 -1.65
CA HIS A 37 0.60 -11.48 -2.12
C HIS A 37 1.22 -10.24 -1.49
N LEU A 38 0.43 -9.19 -1.25
CA LEU A 38 0.88 -8.04 -0.48
C LEU A 38 1.22 -8.45 0.96
N LYS A 39 0.35 -9.24 1.60
CA LYS A 39 0.61 -9.77 2.94
C LYS A 39 1.91 -10.59 2.95
N LEU A 40 2.14 -11.44 1.96
CA LEU A 40 3.37 -12.22 1.80
C LEU A 40 4.63 -11.34 1.65
N ILE A 41 4.60 -10.34 0.76
CA ILE A 41 5.73 -9.44 0.50
C ILE A 41 6.18 -8.73 1.79
N PHE A 42 5.20 -8.25 2.57
CA PHE A 42 5.45 -7.54 3.82
C PHE A 42 5.52 -8.46 5.05
N GLY A 43 5.37 -9.78 4.90
CA GLY A 43 5.49 -10.74 5.99
C GLY A 43 4.33 -10.73 6.99
N TYR A 44 3.15 -10.27 6.59
CA TYR A 44 1.92 -10.43 7.36
C TYR A 44 1.40 -11.88 7.25
N VAL A 45 0.67 -12.33 8.28
CA VAL A 45 -0.04 -13.61 8.22
C VAL A 45 -1.21 -13.47 7.25
N SER A 46 -1.54 -14.53 6.49
CA SER A 46 -2.64 -14.51 5.51
C SER A 46 -3.96 -14.00 6.11
N GLU A 47 -4.26 -14.46 7.32
CA GLU A 47 -5.48 -14.12 8.08
C GLU A 47 -5.42 -12.78 8.81
N THR A 48 -4.32 -12.00 8.69
CA THR A 48 -4.23 -10.68 9.31
C THR A 48 -5.36 -9.79 8.78
N PRO A 49 -6.22 -9.21 9.65
CA PRO A 49 -7.27 -8.30 9.24
C PRO A 49 -6.71 -7.09 8.50
N GLU A 50 -7.46 -6.54 7.55
CA GLU A 50 -7.03 -5.39 6.74
C GLU A 50 -6.65 -4.20 7.63
N CYS A 51 -7.38 -3.97 8.72
CA CYS A 51 -7.10 -2.88 9.66
C CYS A 51 -5.71 -2.97 10.31
N ASP A 52 -5.08 -4.14 10.30
CA ASP A 52 -3.75 -4.40 10.89
C ASP A 52 -2.65 -4.50 9.83
N VAL A 53 -3.00 -4.55 8.54
CA VAL A 53 -2.05 -4.52 7.43
C VAL A 53 -1.64 -3.08 7.17
N ARG A 54 -0.47 -2.64 7.66
CA ARG A 54 -0.04 -1.23 7.62
C ARG A 54 1.35 -1.02 6.99
N PRO A 55 1.57 -1.44 5.73
CA PRO A 55 2.91 -1.44 5.12
C PRO A 55 3.52 -0.04 4.89
N PHE A 56 2.69 1.02 4.91
CA PHE A 56 3.12 2.39 4.64
C PHE A 56 3.07 3.32 5.88
N ASP A 57 2.96 2.75 7.08
CA ASP A 57 3.14 3.51 8.31
C ASP A 57 4.58 4.05 8.43
N CYS A 58 4.76 5.14 9.16
CA CYS A 58 6.04 5.85 9.27
C CYS A 58 7.20 4.94 9.71
N ASP A 59 6.95 4.04 10.65
CA ASP A 59 7.93 3.09 11.19
C ASP A 59 8.30 1.96 10.21
N ARG A 60 7.50 1.75 9.16
CA ARG A 60 7.77 0.79 8.10
C ARG A 60 8.72 1.28 7.04
N PHE A 61 9.06 2.57 7.01
CA PHE A 61 10.08 3.05 6.08
C PHE A 61 11.47 2.87 6.68
N VAL A 62 12.42 2.37 5.86
CA VAL A 62 13.81 2.27 6.32
C VAL A 62 14.43 3.65 6.49
N ASP A 63 14.12 4.54 5.55
CA ASP A 63 14.45 5.96 5.56
C ASP A 63 13.15 6.76 5.71
N PRO A 64 12.96 7.52 6.81
CA PRO A 64 11.78 8.35 7.00
C PRO A 64 11.57 9.39 5.89
N GLN A 65 12.65 9.89 5.25
CA GLN A 65 12.53 10.86 4.14
C GLN A 65 11.92 10.23 2.89
N ALA A 66 12.10 8.92 2.69
CA ALA A 66 11.48 8.21 1.58
C ALA A 66 9.95 8.19 1.70
N ARG A 67 9.39 8.20 2.92
CA ARG A 67 7.94 8.33 3.13
C ARG A 67 7.44 9.70 2.72
N VAL A 68 8.13 10.74 3.15
CA VAL A 68 7.79 12.14 2.81
C VAL A 68 7.78 12.29 1.29
N ALA A 69 8.85 11.84 0.61
CA ALA A 69 8.95 11.91 -0.84
C ALA A 69 7.87 11.09 -1.57
N LEU A 70 7.45 9.94 -1.03
CA LEU A 70 6.35 9.16 -1.59
C LEU A 70 5.02 9.92 -1.49
N VAL A 71 4.69 10.45 -0.31
CA VAL A 71 3.44 11.18 -0.07
C VAL A 71 3.39 12.45 -0.91
N GLU A 72 4.49 13.20 -1.00
CA GLU A 72 4.57 14.40 -1.85
C GLU A 72 4.29 14.07 -3.32
N ARG A 73 4.94 13.04 -3.88
CA ARG A 73 4.69 12.63 -5.27
C ARG A 73 3.24 12.21 -5.50
N LEU A 74 2.67 11.41 -4.60
CA LEU A 74 1.27 11.01 -4.70
C LEU A 74 0.31 12.20 -4.62
N THR A 75 0.64 13.19 -3.80
CA THR A 75 -0.16 14.42 -3.61
C THR A 75 -0.09 15.34 -4.83
N PHE A 76 1.12 15.60 -5.35
CA PHE A 76 1.34 16.59 -6.41
C PHE A 76 1.24 15.99 -7.82
N ASP A 77 1.79 14.80 -8.03
CA ASP A 77 1.85 14.15 -9.35
C ASP A 77 0.67 13.18 -9.56
N GLY A 78 -0.04 12.80 -8.49
CA GLY A 78 -1.18 11.89 -8.52
C GLY A 78 -0.83 10.44 -8.84
N SER A 79 0.45 10.12 -9.06
CA SER A 79 0.92 8.76 -9.31
C SER A 79 2.42 8.61 -9.13
N VAL A 80 2.86 7.38 -8.88
CA VAL A 80 4.25 6.95 -8.97
C VAL A 80 4.31 5.67 -9.81
N SER A 81 5.38 5.50 -10.56
CA SER A 81 5.61 4.30 -11.39
C SER A 81 7.01 3.77 -11.15
N ASP A 82 7.13 2.45 -11.07
CA ASP A 82 8.38 1.72 -10.89
C ASP A 82 9.24 2.30 -9.74
N TYR A 83 8.57 2.77 -8.68
CA TYR A 83 9.19 3.54 -7.62
C TYR A 83 9.82 2.60 -6.61
N LEU A 84 11.14 2.42 -6.71
CA LEU A 84 11.90 1.52 -5.85
C LEU A 84 12.19 2.15 -4.49
N MET A 85 11.76 1.48 -3.42
CA MET A 85 11.92 1.96 -2.05
C MET A 85 12.18 0.81 -1.07
N ARG A 86 12.85 1.14 0.03
CA ARG A 86 13.20 0.17 1.08
C ARG A 86 12.24 0.33 2.25
N LEU A 87 11.44 -0.70 2.47
CA LEU A 87 10.47 -0.79 3.56
C LEU A 87 10.90 -1.85 4.57
N ARG A 88 10.15 -1.96 5.67
CA ARG A 88 10.26 -2.99 6.70
C ARG A 88 9.06 -3.89 6.60
N ARG A 89 9.33 -5.19 6.68
CA ARG A 89 8.32 -6.21 6.89
C ARG A 89 7.70 -6.09 8.29
N ALA A 90 6.66 -6.86 8.54
CA ALA A 90 5.98 -6.96 9.84
C ALA A 90 6.99 -7.30 10.97
N ASP A 91 7.96 -8.17 10.68
CA ASP A 91 9.05 -8.59 11.57
C ASP A 91 10.19 -7.57 11.73
N GLY A 92 10.12 -6.42 11.03
CA GLY A 92 11.13 -5.36 11.05
C GLY A 92 12.27 -5.52 10.05
N ASN A 93 12.41 -6.68 9.40
CA ASN A 93 13.47 -6.90 8.41
C ASN A 93 13.26 -6.03 7.17
N PRO A 94 14.32 -5.48 6.59
CA PRO A 94 14.20 -4.63 5.41
C PRO A 94 13.84 -5.45 4.16
N VAL A 95 12.98 -4.89 3.31
CA VAL A 95 12.60 -5.44 2.01
C VAL A 95 12.64 -4.32 0.96
N TRP A 96 13.11 -4.63 -0.24
CA TRP A 96 12.98 -3.74 -1.39
C TRP A 96 11.63 -3.98 -2.06
N VAL A 97 10.91 -2.89 -2.34
CA VAL A 97 9.61 -2.91 -2.98
C VAL A 97 9.63 -1.91 -4.12
N GLU A 98 9.23 -2.36 -5.30
CA GLU A 98 8.91 -1.51 -6.43
C GLU A 98 7.42 -1.20 -6.38
N LEU A 99 7.08 0.09 -6.32
CA LEU A 99 5.71 0.56 -6.15
C LEU A 99 5.25 1.32 -7.40
N THR A 100 4.15 0.84 -7.98
CA THR A 100 3.36 1.59 -8.96
C THR A 100 2.00 1.85 -8.34
N ALA A 101 1.65 3.13 -8.16
CA ALA A 101 0.43 3.53 -7.46
C ALA A 101 -0.17 4.79 -8.07
N ARG A 102 -1.49 4.93 -7.96
CA ARG A 102 -2.23 6.13 -8.36
C ARG A 102 -3.01 6.63 -7.17
N ALA A 103 -3.01 7.94 -6.97
CA ALA A 103 -3.77 8.61 -5.93
C ALA A 103 -5.01 9.32 -6.49
N ASP A 104 -6.09 9.28 -5.72
CA ASP A 104 -7.16 10.26 -5.83
C ASP A 104 -6.65 11.63 -5.35
N PRO A 105 -7.29 12.76 -5.75
CA PRO A 105 -6.95 14.07 -5.22
C PRO A 105 -6.94 14.07 -3.69
N PRO A 106 -5.95 14.73 -3.05
CA PRO A 106 -5.83 14.74 -1.60
C PRO A 106 -7.07 15.36 -0.95
N GLY A 107 -7.46 14.82 0.20
CA GLY A 107 -8.46 15.43 1.07
C GLY A 107 -7.96 16.71 1.73
N ASP A 108 -8.86 17.46 2.37
CA ASP A 108 -8.53 18.70 3.09
C ASP A 108 -7.52 18.49 4.24
N ASP A 109 -7.41 17.25 4.73
CA ASP A 109 -6.48 16.80 5.78
C ASP A 109 -5.11 16.33 5.24
N GLY A 110 -4.90 16.40 3.93
CA GLY A 110 -3.68 15.94 3.27
C GLY A 110 -3.60 14.41 3.11
N THR A 111 -4.69 13.69 3.39
CA THR A 111 -4.77 12.24 3.16
C THR A 111 -4.96 11.97 1.67
N VAL A 112 -4.15 11.07 1.12
CA VAL A 112 -4.32 10.54 -0.25
C VAL A 112 -4.87 9.13 -0.21
N ARG A 113 -5.82 8.82 -1.10
CA ARG A 113 -6.35 7.47 -1.29
C ARG A 113 -5.66 6.83 -2.48
N LEU A 114 -5.15 5.61 -2.29
CA LEU A 114 -4.50 4.76 -3.30
C LEU A 114 -5.37 3.54 -3.59
#